data_AF-Q5DAL8-F1
#
_entry.id   AF-Q5DAL8-F1
#
_cell.length_a   1.000
_cell.length_b   1.000
_cell.length_c   1.000
_cell.angle_alpha   90.00
_cell.angle_beta   90.00
_cell.angle_gamma   90.00
#
_symmetry.space_group_name_H-M   'P 1'
#
loop_
_entity.id
_entity.type
_entity.pdbx_description
1 polymer ?
#
loop_
_entity_poly.entity_id
_entity_poly.type
_entity_poly.pdbx_seq_one_letter_code
_entity_poly.pdbx_strand_id
1 'polypeptide(L)'
;MKIRSALILTALASSHIQSVVDDSSKKHISHKLQYHQLRPPSITEYTRRAQEMIYRFKEKVGCPGISVCVSLSGNIIYQEGVGYANVEHMVPVNADTVFRIASVNY
;
A
#
# COMPACT_ATOMS: atom_id res chain seq x y z
N MET A 1 -22.35 47.17 19.80
CA MET A 1 -23.80 47.39 19.69
C MET A 1 -24.47 46.14 19.10
N LYS A 2 -25.24 45.40 19.92
CA LYS A 2 -26.38 44.50 19.63
C LYS A 2 -26.46 43.56 18.38
N ILE A 3 -26.48 42.24 18.66
CA ILE A 3 -27.35 41.11 18.12
C ILE A 3 -27.21 40.78 16.59
N ARG A 4 -27.30 39.58 16.00
CA ARG A 4 -28.02 38.27 16.16
C ARG A 4 -27.15 37.12 15.60
N SER A 5 -27.17 35.85 16.02
CA SER A 5 -27.89 35.03 17.03
C SER A 5 -29.34 34.55 16.74
N ALA A 6 -29.64 33.29 17.14
CA ALA A 6 -30.81 32.43 16.81
C ALA A 6 -30.89 31.99 15.32
N LEU A 7 -31.42 30.81 14.96
CA LEU A 7 -32.37 29.93 15.65
C LEU A 7 -32.08 28.42 15.46
N ILE A 8 -32.56 27.62 16.42
CA ILE A 8 -32.50 26.14 16.52
C ILE A 8 -33.76 25.49 15.90
N LEU A 9 -33.62 24.32 15.23
CA LEU A 9 -34.65 23.25 15.19
C LEU A 9 -34.01 21.95 14.66
N THR A 10 -33.51 21.03 15.49
CA THR A 10 -34.22 20.02 16.31
C THR A 10 -34.94 18.92 15.50
N ALA A 11 -34.34 17.73 15.47
CA ALA A 11 -35.04 16.45 15.26
C ALA A 11 -34.51 15.43 16.28
N LEU A 12 -34.97 15.55 17.52
CA LEU A 12 -34.73 14.62 18.63
C LEU A 12 -35.90 13.62 18.73
N ALA A 13 -35.63 12.34 18.51
CA ALA A 13 -36.36 11.15 19.00
C ALA A 13 -35.74 9.93 18.28
N SER A 14 -35.31 8.83 18.89
CA SER A 14 -35.31 8.33 20.29
C SER A 14 -34.17 7.28 20.36
N SER A 15 -33.62 6.85 21.50
CA SER A 15 -33.79 7.21 22.91
C SER A 15 -32.67 6.55 23.74
N HIS A 16 -32.13 7.29 24.72
CA HIS A 16 -31.76 6.81 26.08
C HIS A 16 -30.94 5.50 26.25
N ILE A 17 -29.68 5.63 26.71
CA ILE A 17 -29.14 5.12 28.00
C ILE A 17 -27.62 5.36 28.06
N GLN A 18 -27.12 5.81 29.21
CA GLN A 18 -25.72 6.17 29.46
C GLN A 18 -25.13 5.27 30.57
N SER A 19 -24.07 4.53 30.24
CA SER A 19 -23.06 3.97 31.17
C SER A 19 -21.88 3.48 30.30
N VAL A 20 -20.73 4.13 30.23
CA VAL A 20 -19.69 4.35 31.27
C VAL A 20 -19.05 3.02 31.71
N VAL A 21 -17.73 2.97 31.49
CA VAL A 21 -16.66 2.01 31.87
C VAL A 21 -16.61 0.59 31.26
N ASP A 22 -15.37 0.28 30.85
CA ASP A 22 -14.64 -1.00 30.80
C ASP A 22 -15.06 -2.12 29.81
N ASP A 23 -14.35 -2.18 28.68
CA ASP A 23 -13.15 -3.03 28.49
C ASP A 23 -12.96 -3.40 26.99
N SER A 24 -11.69 -3.45 26.61
CA SER A 24 -11.04 -4.03 25.44
C SER A 24 -11.87 -4.69 24.33
N SER A 25 -11.49 -4.40 23.08
CA SER A 25 -11.74 -5.18 21.85
C SER A 25 -13.01 -4.91 21.03
N LYS A 26 -13.13 -3.71 20.43
CA LYS A 26 -13.86 -3.54 19.15
C LYS A 26 -13.19 -2.55 18.18
N LYS A 27 -12.51 -3.08 17.15
CA LYS A 27 -12.49 -2.64 15.72
C LYS A 27 -11.12 -2.90 15.06
N HIS A 28 -11.06 -3.81 14.08
CA HIS A 28 -10.46 -3.45 12.78
C HIS A 28 -11.07 -4.21 11.59
N ILE A 29 -12.30 -3.80 11.25
CA ILE A 29 -12.83 -3.64 9.89
C ILE A 29 -12.50 -4.75 8.86
N SER A 30 -13.53 -5.53 8.51
CA SER A 30 -13.53 -6.47 7.40
C SER A 30 -13.14 -5.81 6.07
N HIS A 31 -11.90 -6.04 5.62
CA HIS A 31 -11.32 -5.55 4.35
C HIS A 31 -11.96 -6.17 3.07
N LYS A 32 -13.19 -6.69 3.15
CA LYS A 32 -13.86 -7.45 2.07
C LYS A 32 -14.88 -6.63 1.24
N LEU A 33 -15.08 -5.35 1.53
CA LEU A 33 -15.97 -4.47 0.76
C LEU A 33 -15.21 -3.26 0.22
N GLN A 34 -15.04 -3.20 -1.12
CA GLN A 34 -15.08 -1.98 -1.97
C GLN A 34 -14.57 -2.16 -3.42
N TYR A 35 -14.10 -3.34 -3.83
CA TYR A 35 -13.62 -3.57 -5.21
C TYR A 35 -14.66 -3.41 -6.35
N HIS A 36 -15.94 -3.27 -6.03
CA HIS A 36 -17.03 -3.43 -7.00
C HIS A 36 -17.45 -2.15 -7.77
N GLN A 37 -16.83 -0.99 -7.51
CA GLN A 37 -17.26 0.29 -8.09
C GLN A 37 -16.12 1.20 -8.59
N LEU A 38 -14.86 0.77 -8.48
CA LEU A 38 -13.73 1.53 -9.01
C LEU A 38 -13.40 1.03 -10.41
N ARG A 39 -13.23 1.94 -11.38
CA ARG A 39 -12.50 1.60 -12.60
C ARG A 39 -11.12 1.07 -12.18
N PRO A 40 -10.65 -0.07 -12.71
CA PRO A 40 -9.29 -0.50 -12.43
C PRO A 40 -8.32 0.61 -12.82
N PRO A 41 -7.32 0.95 -11.99
CA PRO A 41 -6.24 1.84 -12.36
C PRO A 41 -5.67 1.47 -13.73
N SER A 42 -5.19 2.47 -14.49
CA SER A 42 -4.43 2.19 -15.70
C SER A 42 -3.16 1.40 -15.34
N ILE A 43 -2.63 0.64 -16.30
CA ILE A 43 -1.36 -0.08 -16.12
C ILE A 43 -0.25 0.86 -15.62
N THR A 44 -0.22 2.10 -16.11
CA THR A 44 0.68 3.17 -15.68
C THR A 44 0.60 3.47 -14.18
N GLU A 45 -0.60 3.52 -13.60
CA GLU A 45 -0.76 3.79 -12.15
C GLU A 45 -0.39 2.55 -11.31
N TYR A 46 -0.58 1.33 -11.83
CA TYR A 46 -0.04 0.13 -11.19
C TYR A 46 1.49 0.12 -11.21
N THR A 47 2.12 0.42 -12.35
CA THR A 47 3.59 0.55 -12.49
C THR A 47 4.13 1.62 -11.53
N ARG A 48 3.52 2.81 -11.50
CA ARG A 48 3.93 3.90 -10.59
C ARG A 48 3.87 3.48 -9.12
N ARG A 49 2.82 2.76 -8.71
CA ARG A 49 2.68 2.24 -7.34
C ARG A 49 3.70 1.14 -7.03
N ALA A 50 3.96 0.23 -7.98
CA ALA A 50 4.99 -0.79 -7.84
C ALA A 50 6.37 -0.14 -7.61
N GLN A 51 6.73 0.83 -8.45
CA GLN A 51 7.95 1.64 -8.31
C GLN A 51 8.05 2.29 -6.93
N GLU A 52 7.03 3.04 -6.51
CA GLU A 52 7.03 3.71 -5.21
C GLU A 52 7.25 2.71 -4.05
N MET A 53 6.61 1.54 -4.10
CA MET A 53 6.81 0.49 -3.09
C MET A 53 8.22 -0.10 -3.13
N ILE A 54 8.80 -0.34 -4.32
CA ILE A 54 10.14 -0.93 -4.48
C ILE A 54 11.22 0.01 -3.96
N TYR A 55 11.19 1.30 -4.34
CA TYR A 55 12.15 2.29 -3.85
C TYR A 55 12.07 2.44 -2.32
N ARG A 56 10.86 2.59 -1.76
CA ARG A 56 10.66 2.70 -0.30
C ARG A 56 11.06 1.44 0.45
N PHE A 57 10.86 0.25 -0.14
CA PHE A 57 11.31 -1.01 0.45
C PHE A 57 12.84 -1.14 0.42
N LYS A 58 13.48 -0.82 -0.71
CA LYS A 58 14.95 -0.80 -0.87
C LYS A 58 15.62 0.07 0.18
N GLU A 59 15.13 1.29 0.37
CA GLU A 59 15.60 2.22 1.40
C GLU A 59 15.37 1.65 2.81
N LYS A 60 14.16 1.16 3.10
CA LYS A 60 13.79 0.62 4.41
C LYS A 60 14.66 -0.56 4.85
N VAL A 61 15.06 -1.44 3.93
CA VAL A 61 15.92 -2.60 4.24
C VAL A 61 17.41 -2.35 4.01
N GLY A 62 17.78 -1.16 3.51
CA GLY A 62 19.17 -0.78 3.27
C GLY A 62 19.89 -1.58 2.17
N CYS A 63 19.17 -2.21 1.24
CA CYS A 63 19.80 -3.07 0.23
C CYS A 63 20.37 -2.25 -0.96
N PRO A 64 21.49 -2.70 -1.56
CA PRO A 64 22.15 -1.98 -2.65
C PRO A 64 21.34 -2.02 -3.95
N GLY A 65 20.63 -3.13 -4.21
CA GLY A 65 19.78 -3.31 -5.38
C GLY A 65 18.68 -4.35 -5.18
N ILE A 66 17.62 -4.25 -5.99
CA ILE A 66 16.45 -5.14 -6.04
C ILE A 66 16.10 -5.41 -7.51
N SER A 67 15.70 -6.63 -7.83
CA SER A 67 15.00 -6.97 -9.08
C SER A 67 13.59 -7.45 -8.76
N VAL A 68 12.60 -7.02 -9.56
CA VAL A 68 11.19 -7.44 -9.44
C VAL A 68 10.66 -7.83 -10.81
N CYS A 69 9.90 -8.93 -10.86
CA CYS A 69 9.17 -9.37 -12.02
C CYS A 69 7.75 -9.80 -11.61
N VAL A 70 6.75 -9.40 -12.38
CA VAL A 70 5.35 -9.83 -12.24
C VAL A 70 4.91 -10.43 -13.57
N SER A 71 4.49 -11.70 -13.53
CA SER A 71 3.92 -12.39 -14.68
C SER A 71 2.45 -12.73 -14.45
N LEU A 72 1.70 -12.78 -15.54
CA LEU A 72 0.30 -13.21 -15.57
C LEU A 72 0.14 -14.21 -16.72
N SER A 73 -0.32 -15.41 -16.40
CA SER A 73 -0.49 -16.51 -17.38
C SER A 73 0.76 -16.78 -18.23
N GLY A 74 1.94 -16.77 -17.59
CA GLY A 74 3.24 -17.00 -18.25
C GLY A 74 3.84 -15.78 -18.96
N ASN A 75 3.10 -14.69 -19.13
CA ASN A 75 3.59 -13.46 -19.77
C ASN A 75 4.08 -12.47 -18.72
N ILE A 76 5.27 -11.90 -18.90
CA ILE A 76 5.78 -10.81 -18.04
C ILE A 76 4.97 -9.55 -18.34
N ILE A 77 4.29 -9.01 -17.33
CA ILE A 77 3.48 -7.77 -17.43
C ILE A 77 4.15 -6.56 -16.78
N TYR A 78 5.16 -6.79 -15.94
CA TYR A 78 6.01 -5.76 -15.35
C TYR A 78 7.34 -6.39 -14.93
N GLN A 79 8.46 -5.71 -15.20
CA GLN A 79 9.78 -6.06 -14.69
C GLN A 79 10.60 -4.79 -14.44
N GLU A 80 11.39 -4.76 -13.38
CA GLU A 80 12.25 -3.62 -13.05
C GLU A 80 13.45 -4.03 -12.20
N GLY A 81 14.62 -3.44 -12.51
CA GLY A 81 15.82 -3.50 -11.69
C GLY A 81 16.12 -2.12 -11.10
N VAL A 82 16.32 -2.04 -9.78
CA VAL A 82 16.57 -0.78 -9.06
C VAL A 82 17.85 -0.89 -8.26
N GLY A 83 18.73 0.12 -8.38
CA GLY A 83 20.01 0.17 -7.67
C GLY A 83 21.11 -0.65 -8.35
N TYR A 84 22.06 -1.14 -7.55
CA TYR A 84 23.30 -1.73 -8.04
C TYR A 84 23.47 -3.20 -7.63
N ALA A 85 23.87 -4.02 -8.60
CA ALA A 85 24.32 -5.40 -8.40
C ALA A 85 25.74 -5.46 -7.82
N ASN A 86 26.59 -4.50 -8.18
CA ASN A 86 27.89 -4.25 -7.53
C ASN A 86 28.05 -2.74 -7.31
N VAL A 87 28.19 -2.33 -6.04
CA VAL A 87 28.30 -0.91 -5.65
C VAL A 87 29.67 -0.33 -5.99
N GLU A 88 30.75 -1.09 -5.78
CA GLU A 88 32.14 -0.67 -6.01
C GLU A 88 32.40 -0.35 -7.49
N HIS A 89 31.83 -1.16 -8.39
CA HIS A 89 31.94 -1.00 -9.83
C HIS A 89 30.72 -0.30 -10.47
N MET A 90 29.78 0.20 -9.66
CA MET A 90 28.54 0.86 -10.11
C MET A 90 27.74 0.06 -11.16
N VAL A 91 27.74 -1.27 -11.07
CA VAL A 91 27.02 -2.15 -12.01
C VAL A 91 25.52 -2.12 -11.65
N PRO A 92 24.63 -1.63 -12.52
CA PRO A 92 23.20 -1.54 -12.23
C PRO A 92 22.54 -2.94 -12.18
N VAL A 93 21.44 -3.06 -11.44
CA VAL A 93 20.57 -4.24 -11.53
C VAL A 93 19.79 -4.21 -12.85
N ASN A 94 19.74 -5.35 -13.54
CA ASN A 94 18.96 -5.59 -14.74
C ASN A 94 18.29 -6.98 -14.69
N ALA A 95 17.58 -7.36 -15.76
CA ALA A 95 16.87 -8.65 -15.83
C ALA A 95 17.82 -9.87 -15.78
N ASP A 96 19.05 -9.73 -16.28
CA ASP A 96 20.08 -10.79 -16.30
C ASP A 96 20.92 -10.86 -15.01
N THR A 97 20.63 -10.01 -14.02
CA THR A 97 21.37 -9.97 -12.76
C THR A 97 21.04 -11.20 -11.91
N VAL A 98 22.05 -12.05 -11.67
CA VAL A 98 21.91 -13.27 -10.87
C VAL A 98 21.94 -12.93 -9.36
N PHE A 99 20.85 -13.23 -8.66
CA PHE A 99 20.75 -13.11 -7.21
C PHE A 99 20.92 -14.46 -6.51
N ARG A 100 21.62 -14.47 -5.37
CA ARG A 100 21.61 -15.61 -4.45
C ARG A 100 20.28 -15.66 -3.71
N ILE A 101 19.37 -16.50 -4.19
CA ILE A 101 18.20 -16.93 -3.44
C ILE A 101 18.63 -17.99 -2.42
N ALA A 102 18.29 -17.77 -1.13
CA ALA A 102 18.47 -18.76 -0.08
C ALA A 102 17.56 -19.99 -0.33
N SER A 103 17.84 -21.11 0.37
CA SER A 103 17.23 -22.44 0.21
C SER A 103 16.06 -22.54 -0.78
N VAL A 104 16.39 -22.81 -2.05
CA VAL A 104 15.43 -23.07 -3.14
C VAL A 104 15.06 -24.55 -3.26
N ASN A 105 15.37 -25.33 -2.22
CA ASN A 105 15.18 -26.76 -2.18
C ASN A 105 13.74 -27.06 -1.72
N TYR A 106 13.00 -27.77 -2.56
CA TYR A 106 11.73 -28.42 -2.24
C TYR A 106 11.99 -29.89 -1.91
#